data_AF-A0A1I2V6P5-F1
#
_entry.id   AF-A0A1I2V6P5-F1
#
_cell.length_a   1.000
_cell.length_b   1.000
_cell.length_c   1.000
_cell.angle_alpha   90.00
_cell.angle_beta   90.00
_cell.angle_gamma   90.00
#
_symmetry.space_group_name_H-M   'P 1'
#
loop_
_entity.id
_entity.type
_entity.pdbx_description
1 polymer ?
#
loop_
_entity_poly.entity_id
_entity_poly.type
_entity_poly.pdbx_seq_one_letter_code
_entity_poly.pdbx_strand_id
1 'polypeptide(L)'
;MTHPAPTEAASEDALDGIDAATRTELESAVFRRLVSHLRNRTDVQNIDLMNLAGFCRNCLSNWLKDAADEKGVALTKDASREAVYGMPYESWKRLHQAEATPEQQAAFAAKAPEAH
;
A
#
# COMPACT_ATOMS: atom_id res chain seq x y z
N MET A 1 -12.43 -23.53 34.69
CA MET A 1 -12.85 -22.34 33.91
C MET A 1 -12.80 -22.74 32.44
N THR A 2 -13.97 -22.94 31.87
CA THR A 2 -14.20 -23.37 30.49
C THR A 2 -13.66 -22.32 29.52
N HIS A 3 -12.70 -22.72 28.69
CA HIS A 3 -12.35 -22.00 27.47
C HIS A 3 -13.56 -22.06 26.52
N PRO A 4 -14.10 -20.94 26.03
CA PRO A 4 -14.93 -20.99 24.85
C PRO A 4 -14.06 -21.29 23.61
N ALA A 5 -14.56 -22.21 22.80
CA ALA A 5 -14.09 -22.60 21.47
C ALA A 5 -14.16 -21.42 20.47
N PRO A 6 -13.46 -21.50 19.31
CA PRO A 6 -13.29 -20.37 18.41
C PRO A 6 -14.65 -19.96 17.85
N THR A 7 -15.02 -18.71 18.07
CA THR A 7 -16.26 -18.15 17.52
C THR A 7 -15.95 -17.59 16.14
N GLU A 8 -16.69 -18.12 15.18
CA GLU A 8 -16.96 -17.57 13.85
C GLU A 8 -15.86 -17.65 12.79
N ALA A 9 -16.11 -18.58 11.88
CA ALA A 9 -15.76 -18.47 10.47
C ALA A 9 -15.99 -17.05 9.96
N ALA A 10 -14.91 -16.26 9.86
CA ALA A 10 -14.93 -15.04 9.09
C ALA A 10 -15.07 -15.42 7.61
N SER A 11 -16.28 -15.20 7.10
CA SER A 11 -16.67 -15.02 5.70
C SER A 11 -16.20 -16.07 4.69
N GLU A 12 -17.12 -16.98 4.35
CA GLU A 12 -17.26 -17.39 2.96
C GLU A 12 -17.41 -16.10 2.11
N ASP A 13 -16.67 -16.05 1.01
CA ASP A 13 -16.24 -14.87 0.25
C ASP A 13 -17.34 -13.79 0.11
N ALA A 14 -17.12 -12.60 0.69
CA ALA A 14 -18.11 -11.51 0.67
C ALA A 14 -18.45 -10.97 -0.73
N LEU A 15 -17.73 -11.44 -1.76
CA LEU A 15 -18.00 -11.18 -3.17
C LEU A 15 -18.56 -12.43 -3.90
N ASP A 16 -19.07 -13.42 -3.16
CA ASP A 16 -19.73 -14.59 -3.73
C ASP A 16 -20.94 -14.19 -4.58
N GLY A 17 -21.00 -14.74 -5.79
CA GLY A 17 -22.03 -14.43 -6.79
C GLY A 17 -21.71 -13.26 -7.71
N ILE A 18 -20.58 -12.56 -7.52
CA ILE A 18 -20.07 -11.58 -8.49
C ILE A 18 -19.17 -12.30 -9.50
N ASP A 19 -19.40 -12.07 -10.79
CA ASP A 19 -18.55 -12.65 -11.83
C ASP A 19 -17.12 -12.09 -11.79
N ALA A 20 -16.16 -12.87 -12.32
CA ALA A 20 -14.74 -12.54 -12.21
C ALA A 20 -14.37 -11.19 -12.86
N ALA A 21 -15.05 -10.79 -13.94
CA ALA A 21 -14.78 -9.52 -14.60
C ALA A 21 -15.24 -8.36 -13.72
N THR A 22 -16.48 -8.42 -13.23
CA THR A 22 -17.03 -7.41 -12.30
C THR A 22 -16.19 -7.32 -11.02
N ARG A 23 -15.74 -8.45 -10.47
CA ARG A 23 -14.84 -8.47 -9.30
C ARG A 23 -13.54 -7.71 -9.57
N THR A 24 -12.90 -7.98 -10.71
CA THR A 24 -11.66 -7.30 -11.12
C THR A 24 -11.87 -5.79 -11.29
N GLU A 25 -12.99 -5.37 -11.87
CA GLU A 25 -13.32 -3.95 -12.04
C GLU A 25 -13.49 -3.22 -10.70
N LEU A 26 -14.18 -3.86 -9.75
CA LEU A 26 -14.41 -3.33 -8.40
C LEU A 26 -13.09 -3.19 -7.63
N GLU A 27 -12.26 -4.23 -7.61
CA GLU A 27 -10.94 -4.20 -6.98
C GLU A 27 -10.06 -3.09 -7.57
N SER A 28 -10.04 -2.98 -8.89
CA SER A 28 -9.32 -1.93 -9.61
C SER A 28 -9.85 -0.53 -9.28
N ALA A 29 -11.18 -0.36 -9.15
CA ALA A 29 -11.80 0.90 -8.77
C ALA A 29 -11.45 1.31 -7.33
N VAL A 30 -11.45 0.35 -6.39
CA VAL A 30 -11.04 0.59 -5.00
C VAL A 30 -9.56 0.96 -4.92
N PHE A 31 -8.69 0.27 -5.65
CA PHE A 31 -7.27 0.61 -5.71
C PHE A 31 -7.05 2.03 -6.24
N ARG A 32 -7.70 2.41 -7.35
CA ARG A 32 -7.64 3.78 -7.88
C ARG A 32 -8.11 4.81 -6.85
N ARG A 33 -9.17 4.50 -6.09
CA ARG A 33 -9.69 5.36 -5.03
C ARG A 33 -8.70 5.51 -3.87
N LEU A 34 -8.05 4.43 -3.43
CA LEU A 34 -7.01 4.47 -2.41
C LEU A 34 -5.83 5.34 -2.84
N VAL A 35 -5.33 5.13 -4.06
CA VAL A 35 -4.25 5.92 -4.63
C VAL A 35 -4.63 7.40 -4.69
N SER A 36 -5.82 7.72 -5.17
CA SER A 36 -6.33 9.10 -5.18
C SER A 36 -6.41 9.69 -3.77
N HIS A 37 -6.91 8.94 -2.78
CA HIS A 37 -6.98 9.39 -1.39
C HIS A 37 -5.59 9.71 -0.82
N LEU A 38 -4.60 8.84 -1.05
CA LEU A 38 -3.23 9.02 -0.58
C LEU A 38 -2.48 10.17 -1.27
N ARG A 39 -2.85 10.51 -2.51
CA ARG A 39 -2.33 11.70 -3.21
C ARG A 39 -2.85 12.99 -2.60
N ASN A 40 -4.12 13.02 -2.19
CA ASN A 40 -4.73 14.18 -1.55
C ASN A 40 -4.30 14.35 -0.09
N ARG A 41 -3.89 13.26 0.57
CA ARG A 41 -3.36 13.26 1.94
C ARG A 41 -1.83 13.40 1.97
N THR A 42 -1.32 14.50 1.43
CA THR A 42 0.14 14.78 1.40
C THR A 42 0.73 14.95 2.79
N ASP A 43 -0.10 15.27 3.79
CA ASP A 43 0.26 15.34 5.21
C ASP A 43 0.67 13.97 5.78
N VAL A 44 0.13 12.87 5.24
CA VAL A 44 0.43 11.52 5.70
C VAL A 44 1.77 11.07 5.10
N GLN A 45 2.83 11.08 5.90
CA GLN A 45 4.16 10.68 5.43
C GLN A 45 4.27 9.15 5.30
N ASN A 46 5.13 8.71 4.38
CA ASN A 46 5.36 7.27 4.20
C ASN A 46 5.92 6.60 5.46
N ILE A 47 6.75 7.30 6.24
CA ILE A 47 7.31 6.75 7.48
C ILE A 47 6.22 6.46 8.52
N ASP A 48 5.19 7.32 8.62
CA ASP A 48 4.06 7.10 9.52
C ASP A 48 3.23 5.89 9.07
N LEU A 49 2.99 5.75 7.77
CA LEU A 49 2.30 4.58 7.22
C LEU A 49 3.08 3.29 7.47
N MET A 50 4.40 3.31 7.29
CA MET A 50 5.26 2.16 7.61
C MET A 50 5.21 1.83 9.10
N ASN A 51 5.32 2.85 9.96
CA ASN A 51 5.29 2.67 11.41
C ASN A 51 3.95 2.16 11.92
N LEU A 52 2.83 2.57 11.31
CA LEU A 52 1.50 2.16 11.76
C LEU A 52 1.06 0.83 11.14
N ALA A 53 1.17 0.71 9.82
CA ALA A 53 0.49 -0.31 9.02
C ALA A 53 1.43 -1.26 8.27
N GLY A 54 2.75 -1.04 8.31
CA GLY A 54 3.72 -1.91 7.65
C GLY A 54 3.75 -1.80 6.11
N PHE A 55 3.04 -0.84 5.53
CA PHE A 55 3.13 -0.51 4.11
C PHE A 55 3.02 0.99 3.88
N CYS A 56 3.46 1.48 2.72
CA CYS A 56 3.32 2.88 2.31
C CYS A 56 3.14 3.00 0.79
N ARG A 57 3.15 4.23 0.26
CA ARG A 57 3.03 4.49 -1.19
C ARG A 57 4.11 3.79 -2.02
N ASN A 58 5.33 3.66 -1.48
CA ASN A 58 6.40 2.92 -2.14
C ASN A 58 6.10 1.42 -2.23
N CYS A 59 5.47 0.83 -1.22
CA CYS A 59 5.04 -0.57 -1.26
C CYS A 59 3.98 -0.78 -2.35
N LEU A 60 2.98 0.11 -2.45
CA LEU A 60 1.99 0.07 -3.53
C LEU A 60 2.64 0.16 -4.93
N SER A 61 3.68 1.00 -5.05
CA SER A 61 4.43 1.15 -6.32
C SER A 61 5.22 -0.11 -6.67
N ASN A 62 5.77 -0.80 -5.67
CA ASN A 62 6.48 -2.05 -5.87
C ASN A 62 5.50 -3.17 -6.23
N TRP A 63 4.38 -3.33 -5.51
CA TRP A 63 3.36 -4.34 -5.82
C TRP A 63 2.78 -4.19 -7.23
N LEU A 64 2.58 -2.95 -7.69
CA LEU A 64 2.17 -2.68 -9.07
C LEU A 64 3.23 -3.13 -10.08
N LYS A 65 4.52 -2.92 -9.77
CA LYS A 65 5.62 -3.39 -10.60
C LYS A 65 5.70 -4.92 -10.60
N ASP A 66 5.62 -5.55 -9.44
CA ASP A 66 5.69 -7.01 -9.30
C ASP A 66 4.56 -7.67 -10.08
N ALA A 67 3.33 -7.15 -9.97
CA ALA A 67 2.19 -7.63 -10.75
C ALA A 67 2.33 -7.44 -12.27
N ALA A 68 3.06 -6.42 -12.72
CA ALA A 68 3.39 -6.22 -14.13
C ALA A 68 4.46 -7.22 -14.59
N ASP A 69 5.50 -7.43 -13.79
CA ASP A 69 6.58 -8.38 -14.06
C ASP A 69 6.03 -9.82 -14.15
N GLU A 70 5.13 -10.22 -13.26
CA GLU A 70 4.42 -11.51 -13.28
C GLU A 70 3.62 -11.74 -14.57
N LYS A 71 3.14 -10.65 -15.19
CA LYS A 71 2.39 -10.68 -16.45
C LYS A 71 3.28 -10.46 -17.68
N GLY A 72 4.60 -10.34 -17.51
CA GLY A 72 5.54 -10.02 -18.58
C GLY A 72 5.33 -8.63 -19.20
N VAL A 73 4.67 -7.71 -18.47
CA VAL A 73 4.42 -6.34 -18.91
C VAL A 73 5.58 -5.47 -18.46
N ALA A 74 6.25 -4.81 -19.41
CA ALA A 74 7.36 -3.92 -19.11
C ALA A 74 6.88 -2.68 -18.32
N LEU A 75 7.20 -2.64 -17.02
CA LEU A 75 6.97 -1.48 -16.17
C LEU A 75 8.23 -1.15 -15.36
N THR A 76 8.73 0.08 -15.52
CA THR A 76 9.89 0.56 -14.76
C THR A 76 9.46 0.97 -13.35
N LYS A 77 10.42 0.96 -12.42
CA LYS A 77 10.20 1.40 -11.03
C LYS A 77 9.76 2.87 -10.94
N ASP A 78 10.27 3.72 -11.83
CA ASP A 78 9.90 5.13 -11.84
C ASP A 78 8.49 5.33 -12.39
N ALA A 79 8.11 4.58 -13.43
CA ALA A 79 6.75 4.60 -13.95
C ALA A 79 5.74 4.04 -12.94
N SER A 80 6.08 2.99 -12.20
CA SER A 80 5.18 2.45 -11.16
C SER A 80 4.99 3.43 -10.00
N ARG A 81 6.05 4.16 -9.62
CA ARG A 81 5.95 5.26 -8.66
C ARG A 81 5.11 6.40 -9.20
N GLU A 82 5.35 6.86 -10.42
CA GLU A 82 4.53 7.92 -11.02
C GLU A 82 3.04 7.53 -11.07
N ALA A 83 2.74 6.26 -11.38
CA ALA A 83 1.38 5.73 -11.33
C ALA A 83 0.75 5.76 -9.94
N VAL A 84 1.51 5.73 -8.84
CA VAL A 84 0.99 5.84 -7.47
C VAL A 84 1.00 7.29 -6.97
N TYR A 85 2.07 8.04 -7.21
CA TYR A 85 2.22 9.41 -6.73
C TYR A 85 1.48 10.45 -7.59
N GLY A 86 1.12 10.11 -8.83
CA GLY A 86 0.45 11.02 -9.78
C GLY A 86 1.38 12.06 -10.41
N MET A 87 2.67 11.97 -10.13
CA MET A 87 3.75 12.81 -10.68
C MET A 87 5.09 12.09 -10.46
N PRO A 88 6.19 12.54 -11.10
CA PRO A 88 7.51 11.99 -10.85
C PRO A 88 7.87 12.02 -9.36
N TYR A 89 8.40 10.90 -8.85
CA TYR A 89 8.69 10.73 -7.42
C TYR A 89 9.57 11.85 -6.87
N GLU A 90 10.61 12.26 -7.59
CA GLU A 90 11.48 13.36 -7.15
C GLU A 90 10.77 14.72 -7.08
N SER A 91 9.75 14.95 -7.91
CA SER A 91 8.90 16.14 -7.79
C SER A 91 8.01 16.05 -6.55
N TRP A 92 7.42 14.88 -6.28
CA TRP A 92 6.62 14.67 -5.07
C TRP A 92 7.45 14.87 -3.80
N LYS A 93 8.67 14.31 -3.74
CA LYS A 93 9.58 14.48 -2.61
C LYS A 93 9.87 15.94 -2.31
N ARG A 94 10.17 16.73 -3.35
CA ARG A 94 10.45 18.17 -3.20
C ARG A 94 9.25 18.98 -2.72
N LEU A 95 8.04 18.61 -3.13
CA LEU A 95 6.83 19.36 -2.80
C LEU A 95 6.20 18.96 -1.46
N HIS A 96 6.35 17.70 -1.05
CA HIS A 96 5.50 17.11 -0.01
C HIS A 96 6.24 16.25 1.03
N GLN A 97 7.48 15.82 0.78
CA GLN A 97 8.19 14.98 1.75
C GLN A 97 8.87 15.86 2.80
N ALA A 98 8.44 15.70 4.05
CA ALA A 98 9.11 16.31 5.19
C ALA A 98 10.26 15.43 5.68
N GLU A 99 11.23 16.05 6.36
CA GLU A 99 12.24 15.30 7.10
C GLU A 99 11.58 14.54 8.26
N ALA A 100 11.95 13.27 8.42
CA ALA A 100 11.42 12.45 9.50
C ALA A 100 12.02 12.88 10.84
N THR A 101 11.18 13.04 11.84
CA THR A 101 11.60 13.31 13.22
C THR A 101 12.43 12.13 13.79
N PRO A 102 13.31 12.38 14.77
CA PRO A 102 14.07 11.32 15.43
C PRO A 102 13.18 10.19 15.97
N GLU A 103 12.01 10.53 16.50
CA GLU A 103 11.04 9.58 17.04
C GLU A 103 10.46 8.68 15.93
N GLN A 104 10.10 9.26 14.79
CA GLN A 104 9.61 8.49 13.64
C GLN A 104 10.70 7.55 13.09
N GLN A 105 11.95 8.01 13.04
CA GLN A 105 13.10 7.21 12.61
C GLN A 105 13.37 6.05 13.58
N ALA A 106 13.34 6.31 14.89
CA ALA A 106 13.53 5.28 15.91
C ALA A 106 12.41 4.23 15.86
N ALA A 107 11.14 4.65 15.73
CA ALA A 107 10.01 3.73 15.59
C ALA A 107 10.12 2.87 14.32
N PHE A 108 10.60 3.45 13.22
CA PHE A 108 10.85 2.71 11.98
C PHE A 108 11.96 1.68 12.16
N ALA A 109 13.08 2.06 12.77
CA ALA A 109 14.18 1.16 13.05
C ALA A 109 13.77 -0.01 13.96
N ALA A 110 12.92 0.25 14.96
CA ALA A 110 12.41 -0.79 15.87
C ALA A 110 11.42 -1.77 15.21
N LYS A 111 10.78 -1.36 14.10
CA LYS A 111 9.83 -2.19 13.34
C LYS A 111 10.44 -2.82 12.09
N ALA A 112 11.65 -2.43 11.71
CA ALA A 112 12.38 -3.15 10.68
C ALA A 112 12.56 -4.59 11.17
N PRO A 113 12.24 -5.61 10.35
CA PRO A 113 12.56 -6.98 10.72
C PRO A 113 14.05 -7.05 11.02
N GLU A 114 14.43 -7.60 12.18
CA GLU A 114 15.84 -7.94 12.44
C GLU A 114 16.30 -8.77 11.25
N ALA A 115 17.37 -8.32 10.59
CA ALA A 115 17.96 -9.10 9.51
C ALA A 115 18.43 -10.43 10.11
N HIS A 116 17.66 -11.49 9.85
CA HIS A 116 18.05 -12.88 10.08
C HIS A 116 18.53 -13.48 8.77
#